data_AF-A0A8J4UMD3-F1
#
_entry.id   AF-A0A8J4UMD3-F1
#
_cell.length_a   1.000
_cell.length_b   1.000
_cell.length_c   1.000
_cell.angle_alpha   90.00
_cell.angle_beta   90.00
_cell.angle_gamma   90.00
#
_symmetry.space_group_name_H-M   'P 1'
#
loop_
_entity.id
_entity.type
_entity.pdbx_description
1 polymer ?
#
loop_
_entity_poly.entity_id
_entity_poly.type
_entity_poly.pdbx_seq_one_letter_code
_entity_poly.pdbx_strand_id
1 'polypeptide(L)' 'SYWNAASFNTPTSYLHFSTFHAETSADITFYFKTSAPHGVFLENLGNTDFIRLELK' A
#
# COMPACT_ATOMS: atom_id res chain seq x y z
N SER A 1 15.22 -3.43 15.69
CA SER A 1 15.34 -3.12 14.26
C SER A 1 14.51 -4.15 13.51
N TYR A 2 13.57 -3.73 12.66
CA TYR A 2 12.86 -4.63 11.77
C TYR A 2 13.68 -4.75 10.47
N TRP A 3 14.06 -5.96 10.07
CA TRP A 3 14.75 -6.20 8.80
C TRP A 3 13.77 -5.89 7.65
N ASN A 4 14.13 -4.95 6.76
CA ASN A 4 13.31 -4.50 5.61
C ASN A 4 12.05 -3.69 5.95
N ALA A 5 12.10 -2.81 6.94
CA ALA A 5 11.05 -1.82 7.18
C ALA A 5 11.34 -0.48 6.49
N ALA A 6 10.29 0.21 6.05
CA ALA A 6 10.33 1.60 5.61
C ALA A 6 9.40 2.46 6.48
N SER A 7 9.78 3.72 6.70
CA SER A 7 8.97 4.69 7.45
C SER A 7 8.50 5.81 6.52
N PHE A 8 7.21 6.11 6.60
CA PHE A 8 6.55 7.18 5.85
C PHE A 8 6.21 8.31 6.83
N ASN A 9 7.04 9.36 6.85
CA ASN A 9 6.97 10.41 7.86
C ASN A 9 6.00 11.55 7.49
N THR A 10 5.50 11.58 6.25
CA THR A 10 4.53 12.58 5.79
C THR A 10 3.34 11.90 5.11
N PRO A 11 2.14 12.51 5.16
CA PRO A 11 0.95 11.93 4.54
C PRO A 11 1.06 11.69 3.02
N THR A 12 1.97 12.41 2.36
CA THR A 12 2.19 12.32 0.90
C THR A 12 3.36 11.43 0.52
N SER A 13 4.08 10.84 1.49
CA SER A 13 5.21 9.96 1.18
C SER A 13 4.70 8.58 0.74
N TYR A 14 5.22 8.09 -0.39
CA TYR A 14 4.87 6.78 -0.95
C TYR A 14 6.07 6.15 -1.69
N LEU A 15 6.01 4.84 -1.90
CA LEU A 15 6.89 4.11 -2.80
C LEU A 15 6.11 3.75 -4.06
N HIS A 16 6.73 3.96 -5.22
CA HIS A 16 6.17 3.54 -6.49
C HIS A 16 6.74 2.17 -6.88
N PHE A 17 5.86 1.22 -7.14
CA PHE A 17 6.18 -0.10 -7.66
C PHE A 17 5.66 -0.23 -9.09
N SER A 18 6.25 -1.14 -9.87
CA SER A 18 5.67 -1.54 -11.14
C SER A 18 4.24 -2.03 -10.93
N THR A 19 3.37 -1.78 -11.92
CA THR A 19 1.96 -2.18 -11.86
C THR A 19 1.82 -3.67 -11.52
N PHE A 20 1.02 -3.97 -10.51
CA PHE A 20 0.72 -5.33 -10.12
C PHE A 20 -0.26 -5.95 -11.12
N HIS A 21 0.16 -7.02 -11.79
CA HIS A 21 -0.62 -7.73 -12.80
C HIS A 21 -1.26 -8.98 -12.19
N ALA A 22 -2.44 -8.79 -11.58
CA ALA A 22 -3.27 -9.90 -11.10
C ALA A 22 -4.11 -10.44 -12.27
N GLU A 23 -3.65 -11.47 -12.97
CA GLU A 23 -4.43 -12.05 -14.08
C GLU A 23 -5.65 -12.83 -13.56
N THR A 24 -5.43 -13.79 -12.66
CA THR A 24 -6.48 -14.68 -12.14
C THR A 24 -6.60 -14.66 -10.62
N SER A 25 -5.49 -14.46 -9.91
CA SER A 25 -5.44 -14.37 -8.45
C SER A 25 -4.27 -13.52 -7.98
N ALA A 26 -4.36 -13.03 -6.75
CA ALA A 26 -3.39 -12.14 -6.14
C ALA A 26 -3.30 -12.34 -4.63
N ASP A 27 -2.07 -12.36 -4.10
CA ASP A 27 -1.81 -12.35 -2.67
C ASP A 27 -0.87 -11.19 -2.32
N ILE A 28 -1.30 -10.32 -1.41
CA ILE A 28 -0.52 -9.18 -0.92
C ILE A 28 -0.48 -9.25 0.61
N THR A 29 0.72 -9.31 1.17
CA THR A 29 0.93 -9.38 2.63
C THR A 29 1.95 -8.36 3.09
N PHE A 30 1.59 -7.58 4.10
CA PHE A 30 2.51 -6.67 4.79
C PHE A 30 2.06 -6.46 6.24
N TYR A 31 3.00 -6.04 7.08
CA TYR A 31 2.73 -5.58 8.43
C TYR A 31 2.86 -4.06 8.49
N PHE A 32 2.00 -3.40 9.24
CA PHE A 32 2.07 -1.96 9.44
C PHE A 32 1.92 -1.59 10.93
N LYS A 33 2.45 -0.43 11.29
CA LYS A 33 2.25 0.21 12.58
C LYS A 33 2.05 1.70 12.34
N THR A 34 0.93 2.25 12.82
CA THR A 34 0.61 3.67 12.67
C THR A 34 -0.10 4.19 13.91
N SER A 35 0.09 5.47 14.22
CA SER A 35 -0.75 6.23 15.15
C SER A 35 -1.71 7.17 14.43
N ALA A 36 -1.64 7.25 13.09
CA ALA A 36 -2.56 8.06 12.30
C ALA A 36 -3.95 7.42 12.31
N PRO A 37 -5.02 8.23 12.44
CA PRO A 37 -6.39 7.71 12.48
C PRO A 37 -6.91 7.28 11.10
N HIS A 38 -6.30 7.75 10.02
CA HIS A 38 -6.68 7.42 8.64
C HIS A 38 -5.45 7.42 7.71
N GLY A 39 -5.57 6.77 6.56
CA GLY A 39 -4.53 6.79 5.51
C GLY A 39 -4.66 5.64 4.51
N VAL A 40 -4.06 5.81 3.32
CA VAL A 40 -3.98 4.78 2.27
C VAL A 40 -2.67 4.02 2.40
N PHE A 41 -2.72 2.69 2.49
CA PHE A 41 -1.54 1.82 2.59
C PHE A 41 -1.13 1.22 1.26
N LEU A 42 -2.10 0.94 0.40
CA LEU A 42 -1.91 0.39 -0.93
C LEU A 42 -2.92 1.02 -1.87
N GLU A 43 -2.43 1.43 -3.03
CA GLU A 43 -3.27 1.82 -4.16
C GLU A 43 -2.63 1.32 -5.44
N ASN A 44 -3.44 0.65 -6.25
CA ASN A 44 -3.11 0.37 -7.64
C ASN A 44 -4.36 0.69 -8.47
N LEU A 45 -4.20 1.63 -9.40
CA LEU A 45 -5.23 2.15 -10.26
C LEU A 45 -4.99 1.61 -11.67
N GLY A 46 -5.87 0.72 -12.12
CA GLY A 46 -5.96 0.31 -13.51
C GLY A 46 -6.80 1.29 -14.34
N ASN A 47 -6.95 0.98 -15.63
CA ASN A 47 -7.75 1.82 -16.54
C ASN A 47 -9.26 1.77 -16.20
N THR A 48 -9.74 0.64 -15.69
CA THR A 48 -11.17 0.39 -15.45
C THR A 48 -11.46 -0.13 -14.04
N ASP A 49 -10.42 -0.48 -13.29
CA ASP A 49 -10.50 -1.10 -11.97
C ASP A 49 -9.45 -0.52 -11.02
N PHE A 50 -9.60 -0.78 -9.74
CA PHE A 50 -8.60 -0.41 -8.74
C PHE A 50 -8.64 -1.36 -7.56
N ILE A 51 -7.52 -1.44 -6.85
CA ILE A 51 -7.44 -2.00 -5.50
C ILE A 51 -6.91 -0.92 -4.57
N ARG A 52 -7.61 -0.69 -3.46
CA ARG A 52 -7.19 0.22 -2.40
C ARG A 52 -7.36 -0.44 -1.03
N LEU A 53 -6.35 -0.29 -0.19
CA LEU A 53 -6.41 -0.65 1.22
C LEU A 53 -6.16 0.60 2.06
N GLU A 54 -7.13 0.98 2.88
CA GLU A 54 -7.11 2.20 3.68
C GLU A 54 -7.60 1.97 5.11
N LEU A 55 -7.11 2.80 6.03
CA LEU A 55 -7.66 3.01 7.36
C LEU A 55 -8.60 4.23 7.31
N LYS A 56 -9.82 4.08 7.85
CA LYS A 56 -10.84 5.13 7.90
C LYS A 56 -11.02 5.69 9.30
#